data_AF-A0AAJ6M1L6-F1
#
_entry.id   AF-A0AAJ6M1L6-F1
#
_cell.length_a   1.000
_cell.length_b   1.000
_cell.length_c   1.000
_cell.angle_alpha   90.00
_cell.angle_beta   90.00
_cell.angle_gamma   90.00
#
_symmetry.space_group_name_H-M   'P 1'
#
loop_
_entity.id
_entity.type
_entity.pdbx_description
1 polymer ?
#
loop_
_entity_poly.entity_id
_entity_poly.type
_entity_poly.pdbx_seq_one_letter_code
_entity_poly.pdbx_strand_id
1 'polypeptide(L)'
;MVFGGRVWKVCWPDAYGQRLSASDTKKKLERLTEKMRGESCVKALQRLAISEQNPILSKALAYYQLNKNLSPKFAFVVFWRLKANQIDHSPSFFKVNLKRLKYQQDLQAMELQRVQMIWPALSSSQRNMAIRMGHKAPAA
;
A
#
# COMPACT_ATOMS: atom_id res chain seq x y z
N MET A 1 11.09 36.97 -39.87
CA MET A 1 12.21 36.98 -38.91
C MET A 1 11.84 36.10 -37.74
N VAL A 2 12.56 34.98 -37.54
CA VAL A 2 12.30 33.99 -36.49
C VAL A 2 13.22 34.31 -35.32
N PHE A 3 12.67 34.63 -34.15
CA PHE A 3 13.47 34.75 -32.92
C PHE A 3 13.12 33.58 -31.99
N GLY A 4 14.06 32.63 -31.93
CA GLY A 4 14.02 31.48 -31.03
C GLY A 4 14.32 31.87 -29.58
N GLY A 5 13.35 31.66 -28.69
CA GLY A 5 13.48 31.87 -27.26
C GLY A 5 13.99 30.60 -26.56
N ARG A 6 15.24 30.64 -26.10
CA ARG A 6 15.89 29.60 -25.29
C ARG A 6 15.20 29.44 -23.92
N VAL A 7 14.86 28.20 -23.57
CA VAL A 7 14.40 27.80 -22.24
C VAL A 7 15.59 27.81 -21.27
N TRP A 8 15.54 28.66 -20.25
CA TRP A 8 16.56 28.73 -19.20
C TRP A 8 16.34 27.60 -18.19
N LYS A 9 17.22 26.60 -18.21
CA LYS A 9 17.25 25.51 -17.24
C LYS A 9 18.00 25.99 -15.99
N VAL A 10 17.26 26.47 -15.00
CA VAL A 10 17.83 26.92 -13.71
C VAL A 10 18.39 25.68 -12.98
N CYS A 11 19.70 25.66 -12.77
CA CYS A 11 20.43 24.59 -12.09
C CYS A 11 20.86 25.12 -10.72
N TRP A 12 20.28 24.60 -9.64
CA TRP A 12 20.73 24.90 -8.28
C TRP A 12 21.80 23.88 -7.86
N PRO A 13 23.02 24.30 -7.49
CA PRO A 13 24.04 23.42 -6.94
C PRO A 13 23.89 23.28 -5.42
N ASP A 14 23.99 22.06 -4.92
CA ASP A 14 24.15 21.69 -3.51
C ASP A 14 25.63 21.53 -3.13
N ALA A 15 25.93 21.76 -1.84
CA ALA A 15 27.26 22.05 -1.27
C ALA A 15 28.32 20.92 -1.33
N TYR A 16 28.10 19.85 -2.09
CA TYR A 16 29.02 18.70 -2.16
C TYR A 16 29.47 18.30 -3.58
N GLY A 17 29.20 19.11 -4.61
CA GLY A 17 29.85 18.98 -5.93
C GLY A 17 29.63 17.67 -6.70
N GLN A 18 28.78 16.76 -6.21
CA GLN A 18 28.35 15.59 -6.96
C GLN A 18 27.13 15.93 -7.82
N ARG A 19 27.28 15.84 -9.15
CA ARG A 19 26.16 15.84 -10.09
C ARG A 19 25.29 14.62 -9.80
N LEU A 20 24.28 14.77 -8.93
CA LEU A 20 23.18 13.82 -8.88
C LEU A 20 22.55 13.82 -10.27
N SER A 21 22.61 12.68 -10.97
CA SER A 21 21.99 12.59 -12.29
C SER A 21 20.50 12.91 -12.14
N ALA A 22 19.87 13.53 -13.14
CA ALA A 22 18.43 13.82 -13.12
C ALA A 22 17.59 12.56 -12.79
N SER A 23 18.14 11.37 -13.09
CA SER A 23 17.53 10.08 -12.76
C SER A 23 17.58 9.75 -11.26
N ASP A 24 18.65 10.11 -10.54
CA ASP A 24 18.80 9.82 -9.11
C ASP A 24 17.98 10.78 -8.24
N THR A 25 17.90 12.05 -8.64
CA THR A 25 17.02 13.04 -8.00
C THR A 25 15.55 12.67 -8.21
N LYS A 26 15.18 12.20 -9.41
CA LYS A 26 13.82 11.69 -9.69
C LYS A 26 13.49 10.47 -8.83
N LYS A 27 14.38 9.48 -8.73
CA LYS A 27 14.21 8.30 -7.88
C LYS A 27 14.07 8.67 -6.40
N LYS A 28 14.87 9.61 -5.89
CA LYS A 28 14.75 10.10 -4.50
C LYS A 28 13.40 10.79 -4.28
N LEU A 29 12.97 11.64 -5.22
CA LEU A 29 11.68 12.34 -5.15
C LEU A 29 10.49 11.36 -5.20
N GLU A 30 10.54 10.36 -6.07
CA GLU A 30 9.52 9.31 -6.17
C GLU A 30 9.39 8.55 -4.85
N ARG A 31 10.51 8.12 -4.25
CA ARG A 31 10.52 7.43 -2.95
C ARG A 31 9.92 8.29 -1.82
N LEU A 32 10.24 9.58 -1.78
CA LEU A 32 9.68 10.50 -0.79
C LEU A 32 8.17 10.68 -1.00
N THR A 33 7.74 10.79 -2.26
CA THR A 33 6.34 10.94 -2.63
C THR A 33 5.53 9.69 -2.27
N GLU A 34 6.06 8.50 -2.55
CA GLU A 34 5.45 7.23 -2.16
C GLU A 34 5.30 7.10 -0.64
N LYS A 35 6.35 7.48 0.11
CA LYS A 35 6.32 7.51 1.57
C LYS A 35 5.23 8.45 2.09
N MET A 36 5.16 9.68 1.56
CA MET A 36 4.13 10.66 1.93
C MET A 36 2.71 10.19 1.60
N ARG A 37 2.50 9.59 0.42
CA ARG A 37 1.20 9.01 0.02
C ARG A 37 0.78 7.91 0.99
N GLY A 38 1.72 7.04 1.34
CA GLY A 38 1.52 5.99 2.32
C GLY A 38 1.11 6.49 3.70
N GLU A 39 1.87 7.45 4.23
CA GLU A 39 1.58 8.07 5.53
C GLU A 39 0.25 8.82 5.52
N SER A 40 -0.09 9.50 4.42
CA SER A 40 -1.37 10.20 4.25
C SER A 40 -2.54 9.23 4.25
N CYS A 41 -2.41 8.09 3.55
CA CYS A 41 -3.42 7.02 3.54
C CYS A 41 -3.63 6.43 4.94
N VAL A 42 -2.55 6.12 5.67
CA VAL A 42 -2.65 5.61 7.05
C VAL A 42 -3.32 6.63 7.97
N LYS A 43 -2.97 7.93 7.87
CA LYS A 43 -3.61 8.99 8.66
C LYS A 43 -5.09 9.15 8.32
N ALA A 44 -5.47 9.06 7.05
CA ALA A 44 -6.88 9.09 6.63
C ALA A 44 -7.67 7.93 7.25
N LEU A 45 -7.11 6.71 7.21
CA LEU A 45 -7.71 5.53 7.84
C LEU A 45 -7.80 5.66 9.37
N GLN A 46 -6.81 6.29 10.04
CA GLN A 46 -6.88 6.55 11.47
C GLN A 46 -8.01 7.52 11.83
N ARG A 47 -8.19 8.60 11.05
CA ARG A 47 -9.30 9.54 11.23
C ARG A 47 -10.64 8.86 11.05
N LEU A 48 -10.76 7.99 10.04
CA LEU A 48 -11.95 7.17 9.83
C LEU A 48 -12.21 6.20 10.98
N ALA A 49 -11.17 5.56 11.52
CA ALA A 49 -11.32 4.64 12.66
C ALA A 49 -11.88 5.36 13.89
N ILE A 50 -11.50 6.62 14.12
CA ILE A 50 -12.01 7.45 15.20
C ILE A 50 -13.46 7.87 14.91
N SER A 51 -13.73 8.36 13.69
CA SER A 51 -15.07 8.82 13.27
C SER A 51 -16.13 7.72 13.35
N GLU A 52 -15.81 6.53 12.84
CA GLU A 52 -16.72 5.36 12.85
C GLU A 52 -16.69 4.59 14.18
N GLN A 53 -15.86 4.99 15.15
CA GLN A 53 -15.61 4.26 16.41
C GLN A 53 -15.32 2.77 16.16
N ASN A 54 -14.47 2.47 15.18
CA ASN A 54 -14.14 1.09 14.81
C ASN A 54 -12.82 0.64 15.48
N PRO A 55 -12.87 -0.05 16.65
CA PRO A 55 -11.66 -0.46 17.37
C PRO A 55 -10.85 -1.51 16.60
N ILE A 56 -11.48 -2.26 15.69
CA ILE A 56 -10.80 -3.29 14.89
C ILE A 56 -9.89 -2.63 13.86
N LEU A 57 -10.38 -1.59 13.18
CA LEU A 57 -9.56 -0.81 12.25
C LEU A 57 -8.41 -0.11 12.98
N SER A 58 -8.67 0.51 14.12
CA SER A 58 -7.61 1.13 14.94
C SER A 58 -6.53 0.12 15.35
N LYS A 59 -6.92 -1.08 15.81
CA LYS A 59 -5.97 -2.16 16.14
C LYS A 59 -5.20 -2.65 14.91
N ALA A 60 -5.85 -2.76 13.75
CA ALA A 60 -5.21 -3.15 12.50
C ALA A 60 -4.13 -2.13 12.07
N LEU A 61 -4.43 -0.83 12.18
CA LEU A 61 -3.50 0.25 11.84
C LEU A 61 -2.32 0.31 12.83
N ALA A 62 -2.58 0.18 14.13
CA ALA A 62 -1.52 0.08 15.13
C ALA A 62 -0.60 -1.12 14.87
N TYR A 63 -1.19 -2.29 14.54
CA TYR A 63 -0.43 -3.49 14.18
C TYR A 63 0.44 -3.28 12.94
N TYR A 64 -0.11 -2.61 11.91
CA TYR A 64 0.64 -2.26 10.70
C TYR A 64 1.79 -1.29 10.97
N GLN A 65 1.57 -0.28 11.81
CA GLN A 65 2.61 0.70 12.13
C GLN A 65 3.82 0.04 12.80
N LEU A 66 3.59 -0.93 13.68
CA LEU A 66 4.62 -1.70 14.38
C LEU A 66 5.32 -2.73 13.46
N ASN A 67 4.56 -3.54 12.72
CA ASN A 67 5.11 -4.70 12.00
C ASN A 67 5.37 -4.46 10.50
N LYS A 68 4.90 -3.32 9.97
CA LYS A 68 4.86 -2.97 8.53
C LYS A 68 4.19 -4.03 7.64
N ASN A 69 3.38 -4.90 8.24
CA ASN A 69 2.64 -5.98 7.60
C ASN A 69 1.30 -6.16 8.29
N LEU A 70 0.31 -6.69 7.57
CA LEU A 70 -1.03 -7.00 8.06
C LEU A 70 -1.26 -8.51 8.14
N SER A 71 -2.09 -8.93 9.09
CA SER A 71 -2.69 -10.27 9.05
C SER A 71 -3.79 -10.31 7.97
N PRO A 72 -4.17 -11.49 7.46
CA PRO A 72 -5.25 -11.59 6.47
C PRO A 72 -6.58 -10.97 6.94
N LYS A 73 -6.93 -11.18 8.21
CA LYS A 73 -8.13 -10.59 8.83
C LYS A 73 -8.05 -9.06 8.88
N PHE A 74 -6.91 -8.51 9.27
CA PHE A 74 -6.72 -7.05 9.31
C PHE A 74 -6.65 -6.44 7.91
N ALA A 75 -6.01 -7.13 6.96
CA ALA A 75 -5.98 -6.71 5.57
C ALA A 75 -7.40 -6.55 5.03
N PHE A 76 -8.27 -7.54 5.25
CA PHE A 76 -9.66 -7.44 4.81
C PHE A 76 -10.36 -6.20 5.36
N VAL A 77 -10.26 -5.94 6.67
CA VAL A 77 -10.88 -4.76 7.31
C VAL A 77 -10.36 -3.46 6.70
N VAL A 78 -9.05 -3.36 6.47
CA VAL A 78 -8.42 -2.17 5.86
C VAL A 78 -8.89 -1.99 4.42
N PHE A 79 -8.82 -3.02 3.58
CA PHE A 79 -9.22 -2.95 2.17
C PHE A 79 -10.72 -2.71 2.01
N TRP A 80 -11.56 -3.30 2.86
CA TRP A 80 -12.99 -3.01 2.90
C TRP A 80 -13.25 -1.53 3.15
N ARG A 81 -12.54 -0.93 4.11
CA ARG A 81 -12.70 0.48 4.47
C ARG A 81 -12.16 1.43 3.42
N LEU A 82 -11.05 1.09 2.79
CA LEU A 82 -10.52 1.82 1.65
C LEU A 82 -11.51 1.83 0.49
N LYS A 83 -12.12 0.68 0.17
CA LYS A 83 -13.13 0.57 -0.89
C LYS A 83 -14.40 1.34 -0.53
N ALA A 84 -14.90 1.20 0.70
CA ALA A 84 -16.12 1.85 1.16
C ALA A 84 -16.01 3.39 1.18
N ASN A 85 -14.82 3.92 1.52
CA ASN A 85 -14.58 5.37 1.58
C ASN A 85 -13.92 5.93 0.30
N GLN A 86 -13.82 5.12 -0.77
CA GLN A 86 -13.20 5.49 -2.05
C GLN A 86 -11.82 6.15 -1.89
N ILE A 87 -11.02 5.64 -0.95
CA ILE A 87 -9.66 6.15 -0.73
C ILE A 87 -8.75 5.51 -1.76
N ASP A 88 -8.19 6.33 -2.63
CA ASP A 88 -7.17 5.91 -3.58
C ASP A 88 -5.95 5.34 -2.85
N HIS A 89 -5.61 4.12 -3.20
CA HIS A 89 -4.48 3.41 -2.62
C HIS A 89 -3.87 2.45 -3.64
N SER A 90 -2.56 2.25 -3.53
CA SER A 90 -1.92 1.13 -4.22
C SER A 90 -2.14 -0.14 -3.41
N PRO A 91 -2.68 -1.22 -3.99
CA PRO A 91 -2.88 -2.49 -3.28
C PRO A 91 -1.57 -3.07 -2.73
N SER A 92 -0.43 -2.76 -3.36
CA SER A 92 0.89 -3.21 -2.93
C SER A 92 1.42 -2.50 -1.67
N PHE A 93 0.76 -1.41 -1.23
CA PHE A 93 1.18 -0.65 -0.06
C PHE A 93 0.98 -1.44 1.25
N PHE A 94 -0.11 -2.20 1.32
CA PHE A 94 -0.45 -3.02 2.48
C PHE A 94 0.01 -4.46 2.28
N LYS A 95 1.21 -4.78 2.75
CA LYS A 95 1.75 -6.13 2.68
C LYS A 95 1.01 -7.07 3.64
N VAL A 96 0.47 -8.16 3.12
CA VAL A 96 -0.15 -9.22 3.92
C VAL A 96 0.92 -10.25 4.30
N ASN A 97 1.01 -10.61 5.59
CA ASN A 97 1.91 -11.65 6.05
C ASN A 97 1.19 -13.01 6.08
N LEU A 98 1.70 -13.96 5.31
CA LEU A 98 1.24 -15.35 5.26
C LEU A 98 2.35 -16.37 5.61
N LYS A 99 3.47 -15.90 6.17
CA LYS A 99 4.58 -16.78 6.56
C LYS A 99 4.26 -17.64 7.78
N ARG A 100 3.38 -17.17 8.66
CA ARG A 100 3.00 -17.89 9.89
C ARG A 100 1.86 -18.86 9.60
N LEU A 101 1.95 -20.07 10.13
CA LEU A 101 0.92 -21.10 10.00
C LEU A 101 -0.46 -20.59 10.45
N LYS A 102 -0.52 -19.86 11.57
CA LYS A 102 -1.75 -19.22 12.06
C LYS A 102 -2.41 -18.32 11.01
N TYR A 103 -1.63 -17.56 10.25
CA TYR A 103 -2.17 -16.67 9.21
C TYR A 103 -2.61 -17.45 7.96
N GLN A 104 -1.96 -18.56 7.65
CA GLN A 104 -2.41 -19.47 6.60
C GLN A 104 -3.74 -20.12 6.97
N GLN A 105 -3.89 -20.59 8.21
CA GLN A 105 -5.14 -21.11 8.74
C GLN A 105 -6.23 -20.03 8.76
N ASP A 106 -5.90 -18.81 9.19
CA ASP A 106 -6.83 -17.68 9.14
C ASP A 106 -7.28 -17.38 7.69
N LEU A 107 -6.38 -17.42 6.71
CA LEU A 107 -6.71 -17.24 5.30
C LEU A 107 -7.58 -18.38 4.76
N GLN A 108 -7.28 -19.62 5.14
CA GLN A 108 -8.06 -20.79 4.74
C GLN A 108 -9.48 -20.75 5.30
N ALA A 109 -9.64 -20.29 6.54
CA ALA A 109 -10.94 -20.15 7.20
C ALA A 109 -11.74 -18.91 6.76
N MET A 110 -11.14 -17.98 6.00
CA MET A 110 -11.83 -16.81 5.49
C MET A 110 -12.76 -17.17 4.33
N GLU A 111 -13.91 -16.50 4.25
CA GLU A 111 -14.82 -16.60 3.11
C GLU A 111 -14.15 -16.12 1.81
N LEU A 112 -14.49 -16.76 0.69
CA LEU A 112 -13.93 -16.46 -0.64
C LEU A 112 -13.99 -14.96 -0.98
N GLN A 113 -15.11 -14.30 -0.71
CA GLN A 113 -15.29 -12.87 -1.01
C GLN A 113 -14.29 -11.98 -0.27
N ARG A 114 -13.94 -12.34 0.97
CA ARG A 114 -12.97 -11.57 1.76
C ARG A 114 -11.56 -11.76 1.22
N VAL A 115 -11.24 -12.98 0.78
CA VAL A 115 -9.95 -13.31 0.14
C VAL A 115 -9.83 -12.59 -1.21
N GLN A 116 -10.91 -12.57 -2.01
CA GLN A 116 -10.97 -11.82 -3.25
C GLN A 116 -10.75 -10.31 -3.05
N MET A 117 -11.26 -9.75 -1.96
CA MET A 117 -11.06 -8.32 -1.64
C MET A 117 -9.60 -7.97 -1.36
N ILE A 118 -8.85 -8.85 -0.68
CA ILE A 118 -7.43 -8.63 -0.40
C ILE A 118 -6.51 -9.17 -1.50
N TRP A 119 -7.06 -9.85 -2.52
CA TRP A 119 -6.34 -10.46 -3.62
C TRP A 119 -5.30 -9.55 -4.31
N PRO A 120 -5.60 -8.27 -4.63
CA PRO A 120 -4.62 -7.41 -5.29
C PRO A 120 -3.43 -7.03 -4.39
N ALA A 121 -3.55 -7.23 -3.07
CA ALA A 121 -2.49 -7.01 -2.10
C ALA A 121 -1.59 -8.24 -1.91
N LEU A 122 -2.03 -9.41 -2.37
CA LEU A 122 -1.28 -10.67 -2.25
C LEU A 122 -0.23 -10.79 -3.36
N SER A 123 0.98 -11.21 -2.98
CA SER A 123 2.02 -11.55 -3.93
C SER A 123 1.63 -12.78 -4.77
N SER A 124 2.31 -12.99 -5.91
CA SER A 124 2.02 -14.14 -6.78
C SER A 124 2.16 -15.49 -6.05
N SER A 125 3.15 -15.62 -5.16
CA SER A 125 3.32 -16.82 -4.32
C SER A 125 2.15 -17.01 -3.34
N GLN A 126 1.67 -15.92 -2.75
CA GLN A 126 0.53 -15.93 -1.83
C GLN A 126 -0.79 -16.26 -2.52
N ARG A 127 -0.99 -15.75 -3.74
CA ARG A 127 -2.15 -16.09 -4.58
C ARG A 127 -2.14 -17.57 -4.94
N ASN A 128 -1.00 -18.13 -5.34
CA ASN A 128 -0.86 -19.56 -5.60
C ASN A 128 -1.15 -20.40 -4.34
N MET A 129 -0.70 -19.95 -3.18
CA MET A 129 -1.02 -20.59 -1.90
C MET A 129 -2.52 -20.56 -1.60
N ALA A 130 -3.18 -19.42 -1.80
CA ALA A 130 -4.62 -19.29 -1.62
C ALA A 130 -5.41 -20.22 -2.57
N ILE A 131 -4.97 -20.34 -3.83
CA ILE A 131 -5.57 -21.27 -4.81
C ILE A 131 -5.46 -22.72 -4.32
N ARG A 132 -4.29 -23.12 -3.81
CA ARG A 132 -4.10 -24.47 -3.23
C ARG A 132 -4.99 -24.73 -2.01
N MET A 133 -5.39 -23.69 -1.29
CA MET A 133 -6.32 -23.78 -0.15
C MET A 133 -7.80 -23.78 -0.56
N GLY A 134 -8.11 -23.76 -1.87
CA GLY A 134 -9.47 -23.78 -2.41
C GLY A 134 -10.06 -22.42 -2.76
N HIS A 135 -9.28 -21.33 -2.62
CA HIS A 135 -9.74 -19.99 -3.02
C HIS A 135 -9.61 -19.77 -4.53
N LYS A 136 -10.40 -18.83 -5.05
CA LYS A 136 -10.37 -18.45 -6.47
C LYS A 136 -10.04 -16.98 -6.62
N ALA A 137 -9.30 -16.67 -7.68
CA ALA A 137 -9.06 -15.29 -8.08
C ALA A 137 -10.40 -14.57 -8.34
N PRO A 138 -10.52 -13.27 -8.04
CA PRO A 138 -11.65 -12.48 -8.49
C PRO A 138 -11.68 -12.46 -10.02
N ALA A 139 -12.88 -12.44 -10.61
CA ALA A 139 -13.03 -12.17 -12.03
C ALA A 139 -12.51 -10.75 -12.31
N ALA A 140 -11.68 -10.62 -13.35
CA ALA A 140 -11.10 -9.34 -13.77
C ALA A 140 -12.18 -8.41 -14.35
#